data_AF-A0A917QZP9-F1
#
_entry.id   AF-A0A917QZP9-F1
#
_cell.length_a   1.000
_cell.length_b   1.000
_cell.length_c   1.000
_cell.angle_alpha   90.00
_cell.angle_beta   90.00
_cell.angle_gamma   90.00
#
_symmetry.space_group_name_H-M   'P 1'
#
loop_
_entity.id
_entity.type
_entity.pdbx_description
1 polymer ?
#
loop_
_entity_poly.entity_id
_entity_poly.type
_entity_poly.pdbx_seq_one_letter_code
_entity_poly.pdbx_strand_id
1 'polypeptide(L)' 'MTAVHPARSIRKRGPDADPDVLRTDALIDALAARRPVGDEHDDPAVRLLQALTADVDQRLSSVSITPST' A
#
# COMPACT_ATOMS: atom_id res chain seq x y z
N MET A 1 -13.46 -14.48 -10.14
CA MET A 1 -12.06 -14.72 -9.70
C MET A 1 -11.25 -13.48 -10.05
N THR A 2 -11.06 -12.55 -9.10
CA THR A 2 -10.19 -11.39 -9.30
C THR A 2 -8.76 -11.82 -8.99
N ALA A 3 -7.87 -11.74 -9.98
CA ALA A 3 -6.46 -12.03 -9.79
C ALA A 3 -5.86 -10.97 -8.88
N VAL A 4 -5.56 -11.33 -7.63
CA VAL A 4 -4.70 -10.54 -6.75
C VAL A 4 -3.29 -10.69 -7.29
N HIS A 5 -2.82 -9.71 -8.05
CA HIS A 5 -1.42 -9.69 -8.47
C HIS A 5 -0.56 -9.57 -7.21
N PRO A 6 0.37 -10.51 -6.96
CA PRO A 6 1.37 -10.28 -5.94
C PRO A 6 2.12 -9.02 -6.36
N ALA A 7 2.34 -8.10 -5.41
CA ALA A 7 3.23 -6.96 -5.57
C ALA A 7 4.66 -7.50 -5.80
N ARG A 8 4.92 -7.95 -7.03
CA ARG A 8 6.21 -8.46 -7.44
C ARG A 8 7.03 -7.21 -7.71
N SER A 9 7.88 -6.85 -6.76
CA SER A 9 8.89 -5.83 -6.98
C SER A 9 9.75 -6.27 -8.17
N ILE A 10 9.47 -5.70 -9.34
CA ILE A 10 10.11 -6.03 -10.62
C ILE A 10 11.55 -5.45 -10.69
N ARG A 11 11.93 -4.60 -9.73
CA ARG A 11 13.26 -3.99 -9.72
C ARG A 11 14.28 -4.96 -9.14
N LYS A 12 15.03 -5.65 -10.01
CA LYS A 12 16.35 -6.18 -9.63
C LYS A 12 17.24 -5.00 -9.23
N ARG A 13 17.29 -4.66 -7.94
CA ARG A 13 18.17 -3.62 -7.40
C ARG A 13 19.53 -4.23 -7.06
N GLY A 14 20.58 -3.73 -7.70
CA GLY A 14 21.96 -4.02 -7.35
C GLY A 14 22.41 -3.24 -6.09
N PRO A 15 23.64 -3.47 -5.61
CA PRO A 15 24.17 -2.85 -4.39
C PRO A 15 24.28 -1.30 -4.44
N ASP A 16 24.20 -0.69 -5.63
CA ASP A 16 24.25 0.78 -5.84
C ASP A 16 22.85 1.43 -5.88
N ALA A 17 21.89 0.83 -5.19
CA ALA A 17 20.53 1.32 -5.15
C ALA A 17 20.43 2.66 -4.40
N ASP A 18 20.00 3.72 -5.09
CA ASP A 18 19.76 5.05 -4.53
C ASP A 18 18.96 4.97 -3.20
N PRO A 19 19.46 5.54 -2.09
CA PRO A 19 18.84 5.47 -0.77
C PRO A 19 17.44 6.10 -0.75
N ASP A 20 17.18 7.16 -1.52
CA ASP A 20 15.88 7.82 -1.55
C ASP A 20 14.82 6.93 -2.21
N VAL A 21 15.24 6.15 -3.20
CA VAL A 21 14.38 5.16 -3.83
C VAL A 21 14.19 3.95 -2.91
N LEU A 22 15.19 3.55 -2.09
CA LEU A 22 14.98 2.49 -1.09
C LEU A 22 13.97 2.93 -0.03
N ARG A 23 14.06 4.19 0.40
CA ARG A 23 13.09 4.80 1.32
C ARG A 23 11.69 4.82 0.71
N THR A 24 11.57 5.24 -0.55
CA THR A 24 10.29 5.25 -1.27
C THR A 24 9.70 3.84 -1.41
N ASP A 25 10.52 2.85 -1.74
CA ASP A 25 10.06 1.46 -1.86
C ASP A 25 9.58 0.91 -0.51
N ALA A 26 10.30 1.19 0.57
CA ALA A 26 9.88 0.82 1.92
C ALA A 26 8.54 1.46 2.32
N LEU A 27 8.28 2.70 1.90
CA LEU A 27 7.00 3.37 2.11
C LEU A 27 5.87 2.70 1.34
N ILE A 28 6.11 2.38 0.06
CA ILE A 28 5.14 1.67 -0.78
C ILE A 28 4.84 0.29 -0.19
N ASP A 29 5.86 -0.45 0.25
CA ASP A 29 5.70 -1.77 0.86
C ASP A 29 4.92 -1.69 2.19
N ALA A 30 5.13 -0.64 2.99
CA ALA A 30 4.37 -0.41 4.22
C ALA A 30 2.89 -0.12 3.93
N LEU A 31 2.60 0.75 2.95
CA LEU A 31 1.24 1.06 2.51
C LEU A 31 0.53 -0.18 1.95
N ALA A 32 1.20 -0.95 1.09
CA ALA A 32 0.66 -2.19 0.53
C ALA A 32 0.34 -3.22 1.64
N ALA A 33 1.20 -3.30 2.66
CA ALA A 33 1.01 -4.17 3.81
C ALA A 33 0.02 -3.62 4.87
N ARG A 34 -0.61 -2.46 4.62
CA ARG A 34 -1.52 -1.78 5.57
C ARG A 34 -0.87 -1.51 6.94
N ARG A 35 0.46 -1.34 6.96
CA ARG A 35 1.20 -1.05 8.18
C ARG A 35 1.21 0.46 8.44
N PRO A 36 1.18 0.89 9.71
CA PRO A 36 1.38 2.29 10.04
C PRO A 36 2.76 2.71 9.54
N VAL A 37 2.80 3.75 8.71
CA VAL A 37 4.03 4.42 8.33
C VAL A 37 4.36 5.36 9.48
N GLY A 38 5.51 5.17 10.14
CA GLY A 38 5.83 5.86 11.39
C GLY A 38 5.77 7.40 11.29
N ASP A 39 5.63 8.04 12.45
CA ASP A 39 5.41 9.49 12.63
C ASP A 39 6.50 10.40 12.03
N GLU A 40 7.61 9.83 11.56
CA GLU A 40 8.67 10.52 10.82
C GLU A 40 8.22 11.02 9.43
N HIS A 41 7.03 10.62 8.96
CA HIS A 41 6.47 10.99 7.67
C HIS A 41 5.09 11.66 7.84
N ASP A 42 5.06 12.85 8.47
CA ASP A 42 3.92 13.78 8.36
C ASP A 42 3.89 14.44 6.96
N ASP A 43 4.11 13.63 5.94
CA ASP A 43 3.99 13.99 4.55
C ASP A 43 2.50 13.93 4.17
N PRO A 44 1.89 15.04 3.72
CA PRO A 44 0.48 15.06 3.36
C PRO A 44 0.14 14.06 2.23
N ALA A 45 1.08 13.74 1.34
CA ALA A 45 0.87 12.75 0.29
C ALA A 45 0.77 11.33 0.87
N VAL A 46 1.61 10.99 1.84
CA VAL A 46 1.56 9.67 2.52
C VAL A 46 0.25 9.54 3.30
N ARG A 47 -0.20 10.60 3.98
CA ARG A 47 -1.48 10.62 4.69
C ARG A 47 -2.67 10.45 3.75
N LEU A 48 -2.66 11.13 2.60
CA LEU A 48 -3.69 10.97 1.58
C LEU A 48 -3.73 9.52 1.04
N LEU A 49 -2.56 8.93 0.78
CA LEU A 49 -2.45 7.55 0.32
C LEU A 49 -2.97 6.56 1.36
N GLN A 50 -2.66 6.75 2.65
CA GLN A 50 -3.21 5.93 3.74
C GLN A 50 -4.74 6.04 3.83
N ALA A 51 -5.29 7.26 3.72
CA ALA A 51 -6.73 7.48 3.76
C ALA A 51 -7.46 6.82 2.57
N LEU A 52 -6.90 6.93 1.37
CA LEU A 52 -7.44 6.27 0.16
C LEU A 52 -7.42 4.74 0.31
N THR A 53 -6.31 4.22 0.83
CA THR A 53 -6.09 2.80 1.11
C THR A 53 -7.18 2.29 2.07
N ALA A 54 -7.44 3.01 3.17
CA ALA A 54 -8.52 2.68 4.11
C ALA A 54 -9.94 2.80 3.51
N ASP A 55 -10.22 3.83 2.71
CA ASP A 55 -11.53 3.99 2.03
C ASP A 55 -11.82 2.82 1.08
N VAL A 56 -10.82 2.38 0.30
CA VAL A 56 -10.96 1.21 -0.57
C VAL A 56 -11.27 -0.06 0.24
N ASP A 57 -10.60 -0.29 1.37
CA ASP A 57 -10.88 -1.45 2.22
C ASP A 57 -12.29 -1.42 2.79
N GLN A 58 -12.75 -0.23 3.23
CA GLN A 58 -14.11 -0.06 3.72
C GLN A 58 -15.15 -0.36 2.64
N ARG A 59 -14.92 0.10 1.40
CA ARG A 59 -15.82 -0.19 0.27
C ARG A 59 -15.86 -1.67 -0.06
N LEU A 60 -14.72 -2.35 -0.07
CA LEU A 60 -14.65 -3.79 -0.29
C LEU A 60 -15.39 -4.57 0.81
N SER A 61 -15.30 -4.13 2.07
CA SER A 61 -16.06 -4.70 3.18
C SER A 61 -17.56 -4.44 3.07
N SER A 62 -17.96 -3.28 2.57
CA SER A 62 -19.38 -2.88 2.41
C SER A 62 -20.08 -3.68 1.30
N VAL A 63 -19.36 -4.04 0.23
CA VAL A 63 -19.88 -4.85 -0.88
C VAL A 63 -20.08 -6.32 -0.49
N SER A 64 -19.52 -6.79 0.63
CA SER A 64 -19.65 -8.17 1.13
C SER A 64 -21.01 -8.49 1.79
N ILE A 65 -21.96 -7.56 1.82
CA ILE A 65 -23.29 -7.76 2.42
C ILE A 65 -24.33 -8.09 1.34
N THR A 66 -24.23 -9.27 0.73
CA THR A 66 -25.42 -9.95 0.20
C THR A 66 -25.31 -11.46 0.39
N PRO A 67 -25.86 -12.02 1.48
CA PRO A 67 -26.49 -13.32 1.40
C PRO A 67 -27.93 -13.07 0.96
N SER A 68 -28.17 -13.01 -0.35
CA SER A 68 -29.53 -13.11 -0.88
C SER A 68 -29.69 -14.50 -1.50
N THR A 69 -30.47 -15.31 -0.78
CA THR A 69 -31.00 -16.64 -1.12
C THR A 69 -31.53 -16.78 -2.54
#